data_AF-A0AAW3VDY7-F1
#
_entry.id   AF-A0AAW3VDY7-F1
#
_cell.length_a   1.000
_cell.length_b   1.000
_cell.length_c   1.000
_cell.angle_alpha   90.00
_cell.angle_beta   90.00
_cell.angle_gamma   90.00
#
_symmetry.space_group_name_H-M   'P 1'
#
loop_
_entity.id
_entity.type
_entity.pdbx_description
1 polymer ?
#
loop_
_entity_poly.entity_id
_entity_poly.type
_entity_poly.pdbx_seq_one_letter_code
_entity_poly.pdbx_strand_id
1 'polypeptide(L)'
;MTTYIMIGSFLLFCVVLMAWKKLGNNSKPQDSALKQRAIFNLNEHLTFTRLREVLPEYIILAHVSYDALMTTKFNRTRHKYRNLTADFVILDQQYQILAVVAVDDPLILKRPQQTGFQDALLTMAGYRVIRYDDVPEYYQLRQDFLQEQAQMQKMPKYTVSNDLKKYYLYSDLERSKIKAVG
;
A
#
# COMPACT_ATOMS: atom_id res chain seq x y z
N MET A 1 -60.70 -4.07 -39.70
CA MET A 1 -60.33 -2.77 -39.11
C MET A 1 -59.70 -2.93 -37.72
N THR A 2 -60.35 -3.63 -36.80
CA THR A 2 -59.84 -3.87 -35.43
C THR A 2 -58.50 -4.64 -35.38
N THR A 3 -58.29 -5.60 -36.28
CA THR A 3 -57.04 -6.39 -36.37
C THR A 3 -55.82 -5.54 -36.74
N TYR A 4 -55.97 -4.57 -37.65
CA TYR A 4 -54.89 -3.66 -38.04
C TYR A 4 -54.51 -2.68 -36.93
N ILE A 5 -55.50 -2.24 -36.13
CA ILE A 5 -55.28 -1.36 -34.97
C ILE A 5 -54.52 -2.12 -33.86
N MET A 6 -54.83 -3.41 -33.65
CA MET A 6 -54.13 -4.25 -32.67
C MET A 6 -52.67 -4.51 -33.08
N ILE A 7 -52.41 -4.79 -34.36
CA ILE A 7 -51.04 -4.95 -34.87
C ILE A 7 -50.24 -3.65 -34.75
N GLY A 8 -50.84 -2.50 -35.08
CA GLY A 8 -50.18 -1.20 -35.00
C GLY A 8 -49.81 -0.83 -33.56
N SER A 9 -50.71 -1.07 -32.61
CA SER A 9 -50.48 -0.83 -31.18
C SER A 9 -49.36 -1.72 -30.62
N PHE A 10 -49.34 -3.00 -31.03
CA PHE A 10 -48.30 -3.94 -30.60
C PHE A 10 -46.92 -3.55 -31.11
N LEU A 11 -46.81 -3.13 -32.38
CA LEU A 11 -45.56 -2.62 -32.95
C LEU A 11 -45.06 -1.38 -32.22
N LEU A 12 -45.96 -0.44 -31.91
CA LEU A 12 -45.61 0.79 -31.20
C LEU A 12 -45.14 0.48 -29.78
N PHE A 13 -45.80 -0.45 -29.08
CA PHE A 13 -45.41 -0.90 -27.75
C PHE A 13 -44.01 -1.56 -27.75
N CYS A 14 -43.71 -2.40 -28.75
CA CYS A 14 -42.37 -3.00 -28.90
C CYS A 14 -41.27 -1.95 -29.10
N VAL A 15 -41.54 -0.89 -29.88
CA VAL A 15 -40.59 0.20 -30.11
C VAL A 15 -40.33 0.99 -28.81
N VAL A 16 -41.38 1.26 -28.02
CA VAL A 16 -41.25 1.95 -26.73
C VAL A 16 -40.44 1.11 -25.73
N LEU A 17 -40.70 -0.20 -25.64
CA LEU A 17 -39.94 -1.11 -24.77
C LEU A 17 -38.46 -1.18 -25.16
N MET A 18 -38.14 -1.20 -26.46
CA MET A 18 -36.75 -1.17 -26.93
C MET A 18 -36.06 0.16 -26.58
N ALA A 19 -36.76 1.30 -26.70
CA ALA A 19 -36.22 2.60 -26.32
C ALA A 19 -35.92 2.70 -24.82
N TRP A 20 -36.82 2.18 -23.97
CA TRP A 20 -36.63 2.14 -22.52
C TRP A 20 -35.46 1.23 -22.10
N LYS A 21 -35.35 0.06 -22.73
CA LYS A 21 -34.25 -0.88 -22.48
C LYS A 21 -32.89 -0.33 -22.94
N LYS A 22 -32.86 0.47 -24.02
CA LYS A 22 -31.65 1.16 -24.49
C LYS A 22 -31.22 2.29 -23.56
N LEU A 23 -32.17 2.98 -22.92
CA LEU A 23 -31.86 4.05 -21.96
C LEU A 23 -31.34 3.50 -20.62
N GLY A 24 -31.84 2.33 -20.18
CA GLY A 24 -31.41 1.69 -18.93
C GLY A 24 -30.09 0.91 -19.00
N ASN A 25 -29.53 0.66 -20.18
CA ASN A 25 -28.41 -0.28 -20.37
C ASN A 25 -27.09 0.38 -20.83
N ASN A 26 -26.92 1.69 -20.60
CA ASN A 26 -25.77 2.47 -21.08
C ASN A 26 -24.74 2.86 -20.00
N SER A 27 -24.65 2.11 -18.90
CA SER A 27 -23.50 2.21 -17.99
C SER A 27 -22.44 1.17 -18.37
N LYS A 28 -21.89 1.27 -19.59
CA LYS A 28 -20.58 0.67 -19.84
C LYS A 28 -19.57 1.53 -19.06
N PRO A 29 -18.75 0.97 -18.16
CA PRO A 29 -17.67 1.74 -17.56
C PRO A 29 -16.81 2.27 -18.72
N GLN A 30 -16.82 3.59 -18.89
CA GLN A 30 -15.97 4.24 -19.87
C GLN A 30 -14.56 4.20 -19.30
N ASP A 31 -13.79 3.19 -19.70
CA ASP A 31 -12.39 3.09 -19.31
C ASP A 31 -11.69 4.36 -19.80
N SER A 32 -11.21 5.15 -18.84
CA SER A 32 -10.55 6.41 -19.13
C SER A 32 -9.23 6.15 -19.86
N ALA A 33 -8.83 7.06 -20.75
CA ALA A 33 -7.56 6.96 -21.45
C ALA A 33 -6.40 6.84 -20.43
N LEU A 34 -5.62 5.77 -20.55
CA LEU A 34 -4.46 5.53 -19.71
C LEU A 34 -3.40 6.59 -20.01
N LYS A 35 -2.94 7.29 -18.98
CA LYS A 35 -1.87 8.28 -19.06
C LYS A 35 -0.64 7.75 -18.33
N GLN A 36 0.53 7.97 -18.91
CA GLN A 36 1.79 7.74 -18.22
C GLN A 36 1.88 8.68 -17.01
N ARG A 37 2.27 8.14 -15.86
CA ARG A 37 2.46 8.88 -14.61
C ARG A 37 3.92 8.76 -14.18
N ALA A 38 4.47 9.83 -13.61
CA ALA A 38 5.77 9.77 -12.95
C ALA A 38 5.71 8.76 -11.79
N ILE A 39 6.73 7.91 -11.70
CA ILE A 39 6.82 6.89 -10.65
C ILE A 39 6.99 7.56 -9.29
N PHE A 40 7.88 8.57 -9.22
CA PHE A 40 8.21 9.29 -8.01
C PHE A 40 7.55 10.67 -7.91
N ASN A 41 7.22 11.05 -6.68
CA ASN A 41 7.07 12.45 -6.27
C ASN A 41 8.44 13.15 -6.17
N LEU A 42 8.48 14.49 -6.12
CA LEU A 42 9.71 15.26 -5.99
C LEU A 42 10.49 14.89 -4.71
N ASN A 43 9.80 14.76 -3.58
CA ASN A 43 10.40 14.40 -2.29
C ASN A 43 10.96 12.97 -2.31
N GLU A 44 10.22 12.05 -2.92
CA GLU A 44 10.66 10.65 -3.12
C GLU A 44 11.89 10.59 -4.03
N HIS A 45 11.89 11.34 -5.13
CA HIS A 45 13.03 11.40 -6.05
C HIS A 45 14.30 11.90 -5.34
N LEU A 46 14.20 13.00 -4.59
CA LEU A 46 15.32 13.53 -3.82
C LEU A 46 15.81 12.52 -2.77
N THR A 47 14.88 11.87 -2.06
CA THR A 47 15.23 10.86 -1.05
C THR A 47 15.92 9.66 -1.70
N PHE A 48 15.43 9.19 -2.84
CA PHE A 48 16.02 8.08 -3.58
C PHE A 48 17.44 8.40 -4.03
N THR A 49 17.70 9.60 -4.56
CA THR A 49 19.05 10.04 -4.94
C THR A 49 19.98 10.05 -3.73
N ARG A 50 19.53 10.61 -2.60
CA ARG A 50 20.34 10.65 -1.37
C ARG A 50 20.64 9.25 -0.82
N LEU A 51 19.64 8.37 -0.78
CA LEU A 51 19.82 6.98 -0.36
C LEU A 51 20.83 6.26 -1.25
N ARG A 52 20.75 6.43 -2.57
CA ARG A 52 21.69 5.83 -3.51
C ARG A 52 23.12 6.33 -3.33
N GLU A 53 23.30 7.60 -2.98
CA GLU A 53 24.62 8.19 -2.71
C GLU A 53 25.20 7.72 -1.37
N VAL A 54 24.36 7.57 -0.33
CA VAL A 54 24.80 7.10 1.00
C VAL A 54 25.07 5.61 1.03
N LEU A 55 24.29 4.83 0.27
CA LEU A 55 24.32 3.37 0.26
C LEU A 55 24.61 2.83 -1.15
N PRO A 56 25.79 3.08 -1.72
CA PRO A 56 26.11 2.70 -3.10
C PRO A 56 26.18 1.17 -3.31
N GLU A 57 26.46 0.42 -2.24
CA GLU A 57 26.61 -1.04 -2.27
C GLU A 57 25.30 -1.80 -2.04
N TYR A 58 24.23 -1.09 -1.66
CA TYR A 58 22.93 -1.67 -1.35
C TYR A 58 21.96 -1.53 -2.51
N ILE A 59 20.96 -2.41 -2.53
CA ILE A 59 19.90 -2.38 -3.55
C ILE A 59 18.70 -1.65 -2.96
N ILE A 60 18.19 -0.64 -3.66
CA ILE A 60 17.03 0.14 -3.23
C ILE A 60 15.87 -0.17 -4.17
N LEU A 61 14.79 -0.75 -3.62
CA LEU A 61 13.55 -0.97 -4.35
C LEU A 61 12.54 0.12 -3.99
N ALA A 62 11.95 0.72 -5.01
CA ALA A 62 10.90 1.72 -4.87
C ALA A 62 9.51 1.10 -5.02
N HIS A 63 8.54 1.62 -4.26
CA HIS A 63 7.12 1.26 -4.35
C HIS A 63 6.86 -0.25 -4.26
N VAL A 64 7.39 -0.89 -3.21
CA VAL A 64 7.23 -2.34 -2.99
C VAL A 64 5.88 -2.62 -2.34
N SER A 65 5.10 -3.54 -2.90
CA SER A 65 3.82 -3.93 -2.30
C SER A 65 4.04 -4.67 -0.98
N TYR A 66 3.17 -4.41 -0.01
CA TYR A 66 3.22 -5.10 1.29
C TYR A 66 3.02 -6.62 1.14
N ASP A 67 2.32 -7.05 0.08
CA ASP A 67 2.15 -8.46 -0.28
C ASP A 67 3.47 -9.17 -0.68
N ALA A 68 4.47 -8.43 -1.13
CA ALA A 68 5.81 -8.96 -1.43
C ALA A 68 6.70 -9.06 -0.19
N LEU A 69 6.43 -8.22 0.82
CA LEU A 69 7.19 -8.18 2.07
C LEU A 69 6.68 -9.22 3.08
N MET A 70 5.38 -9.46 3.14
CA MET A 70 4.82 -10.34 4.17
C MET A 70 3.71 -11.26 3.66
N THR A 71 3.69 -12.44 4.25
CA THR A 71 2.66 -13.45 4.00
C THR A 71 1.84 -13.71 5.25
N THR A 72 0.56 -13.97 5.08
CA THR A 72 -0.34 -14.33 6.18
C THR A 72 -1.22 -15.49 5.79
N LYS A 73 -1.56 -16.33 6.77
CA LYS A 73 -2.44 -17.49 6.56
C LYS A 73 -3.90 -17.09 6.31
N PHE A 74 -4.33 -15.97 6.89
CA PHE A 74 -5.74 -15.55 6.87
C PHE A 74 -5.98 -14.47 5.83
N ASN A 75 -6.88 -14.76 4.87
CA ASN A 75 -7.23 -13.81 3.81
C ASN A 75 -7.80 -12.49 4.36
N ARG A 76 -8.53 -12.53 5.47
CA ARG A 76 -9.03 -11.31 6.16
C ARG A 76 -7.90 -10.37 6.57
N THR A 77 -6.78 -10.91 7.05
CA THR A 77 -5.60 -10.11 7.41
C THR A 77 -4.90 -9.61 6.16
N ARG A 78 -4.77 -10.45 5.13
CA ARG A 78 -4.21 -10.06 3.83
C ARG A 78 -4.91 -8.86 3.21
N HIS A 79 -6.24 -8.83 3.24
CA HIS A 79 -7.02 -7.70 2.72
C HIS A 79 -6.70 -6.36 3.40
N LYS A 80 -6.23 -6.36 4.65
CA LYS A 80 -5.89 -5.11 5.37
C LYS A 80 -4.66 -4.41 4.80
N TYR A 81 -3.71 -5.17 4.25
CA TYR A 81 -2.45 -4.63 3.74
C TYR A 81 -2.23 -4.82 2.24
N ARG A 82 -3.08 -5.57 1.54
CA ARG A 82 -2.95 -5.89 0.10
C ARG A 82 -2.80 -4.66 -0.80
N ASN A 83 -3.44 -3.55 -0.45
CA ASN A 83 -3.42 -2.31 -1.24
C ASN A 83 -2.38 -1.30 -0.73
N LEU A 84 -1.52 -1.71 0.21
CA LEU A 84 -0.47 -0.87 0.77
C LEU A 84 0.85 -1.11 0.05
N THR A 85 1.62 -0.03 -0.07
CA THR A 85 2.90 0.02 -0.77
C THR A 85 3.88 0.76 0.11
N ALA A 86 5.09 0.24 0.25
CA ALA A 86 6.20 0.88 0.93
C ALA A 86 6.95 1.78 -0.05
N ASP A 87 7.38 2.96 0.40
CA ASP A 87 8.04 3.94 -0.47
C ASP A 87 9.40 3.40 -0.92
N PHE A 88 10.26 3.01 0.02
CA PHE A 88 11.56 2.40 -0.27
C PHE A 88 11.83 1.18 0.61
N VAL A 89 12.43 0.16 0.00
CA VAL A 89 12.93 -1.03 0.69
C VAL A 89 14.40 -1.19 0.34
N ILE A 90 15.24 -1.25 1.38
CA ILE A 90 16.68 -1.38 1.22
C ILE A 90 17.05 -2.83 1.42
N LEU A 91 17.85 -3.37 0.51
CA LEU A 91 18.33 -4.74 0.56
C LEU A 91 19.85 -4.77 0.57
N ASP A 92 20.37 -5.77 1.27
CA ASP A 92 21.78 -6.13 1.24
C ASP A 92 22.15 -6.82 -0.09
N GLN A 93 23.46 -7.03 -0.32
CA GLN A 93 24.01 -7.71 -1.49
C GLN A 93 23.48 -9.14 -1.67
N GLN A 94 23.02 -9.78 -0.60
CA GLN A 94 22.39 -11.11 -0.60
C GLN A 94 20.86 -11.04 -0.71
N TYR A 95 20.32 -9.90 -1.17
CA TYR A 95 18.88 -9.66 -1.37
C TYR A 95 18.04 -9.85 -0.11
N GLN A 96 18.64 -9.62 1.07
CA GLN A 96 17.91 -9.61 2.34
C GLN A 96 17.45 -8.20 2.65
N ILE A 97 16.20 -8.06 3.11
CA ILE A 97 15.65 -6.76 3.49
C ILE A 97 16.35 -6.25 4.75
N LEU A 98 17.00 -5.10 4.63
CA LEU A 98 17.67 -4.40 5.72
C LEU A 98 16.66 -3.56 6.51
N ALA A 99 16.03 -2.61 5.81
CA ALA A 99 15.08 -1.69 6.38
C ALA A 99 14.05 -1.25 5.34
N VAL A 100 12.88 -0.88 5.82
CA VAL A 100 11.85 -0.22 5.02
C VAL A 100 11.86 1.25 5.40
N VAL A 101 12.04 2.13 4.40
CA VAL A 101 12.04 3.58 4.58
C VAL A 101 10.72 4.14 4.07
N ALA A 102 10.03 4.87 4.93
CA ALA A 102 8.81 5.61 4.61
C ALA A 102 9.12 7.11 4.61
N VAL A 103 8.67 7.81 3.57
CA VAL A 103 8.85 9.25 3.42
C VAL A 103 7.47 9.89 3.40
N ASP A 104 7.15 10.65 4.43
CA ASP A 104 5.93 11.45 4.41
C ASP A 104 6.15 12.77 3.66
N ASP A 105 5.08 13.24 3.04
CA ASP A 105 5.04 14.54 2.39
C ASP A 105 4.19 15.45 3.29
N PRO A 106 4.77 16.49 3.92
CA PRO A 106 4.04 17.36 4.83
C PRO A 106 2.90 18.11 4.13
N LEU A 107 2.94 18.20 2.78
CA LEU A 107 1.88 18.81 1.97
C LEU A 107 0.67 17.87 1.81
N ILE A 108 0.85 16.56 1.99
CA ILE A 108 -0.22 15.57 1.91
C ILE A 108 -0.74 15.32 3.32
N LEU A 109 -1.96 15.80 3.60
CA LEU A 109 -2.64 15.54 4.87
C LEU A 109 -3.03 14.05 4.99
N LYS A 110 -2.08 13.20 5.37
CA LYS A 110 -2.33 11.79 5.70
C LYS A 110 -2.92 11.69 7.10
N ARG A 111 -3.80 10.71 7.31
CA ARG A 111 -4.32 10.43 8.66
C ARG A 111 -3.22 9.77 9.50
N PRO A 112 -2.87 10.31 10.68
CA PRO A 112 -1.82 9.73 11.53
C PRO A 112 -2.13 8.29 11.97
N GLN A 113 -3.41 7.91 12.01
CA GLN A 113 -3.81 6.53 12.31
C GLN A 113 -3.40 5.53 11.20
N GLN A 114 -3.33 5.98 9.94
CA GLN A 114 -2.97 5.13 8.81
C GLN A 114 -1.45 4.91 8.74
N THR A 115 -0.67 5.95 9.02
CA THR A 115 0.80 5.85 9.08
C THR A 115 1.23 4.95 10.24
N GLY A 116 0.68 5.13 11.43
CA GLY A 116 0.96 4.25 12.57
C GLY A 116 0.55 2.79 12.33
N PHE A 117 -0.55 2.55 11.61
CA PHE A 117 -0.94 1.19 11.24
C PHE A 117 0.04 0.52 10.27
N GLN A 118 0.54 1.27 9.28
CA GLN A 118 1.55 0.78 8.34
C GLN A 118 2.85 0.38 9.04
N ASP A 119 3.31 1.22 9.97
CA ASP A 119 4.55 0.97 10.73
C ASP A 119 4.39 -0.23 11.65
N ALA A 120 3.24 -0.33 12.32
CA ALA A 120 2.92 -1.45 13.18
C ALA A 120 2.91 -2.77 12.40
N LEU A 121 2.38 -2.80 11.18
CA LEU A 121 2.38 -4.00 10.34
C LEU A 121 3.78 -4.49 10.00
N LEU A 122 4.64 -3.58 9.54
CA LEU A 122 6.02 -3.90 9.18
C LEU A 122 6.83 -4.34 10.41
N THR A 123 6.66 -3.62 11.53
CA THR A 123 7.30 -3.98 12.80
C THR A 123 6.84 -5.35 13.30
N MET A 124 5.55 -5.67 13.15
CA MET A 124 5.00 -6.99 13.51
C MET A 124 5.55 -8.11 12.62
N ALA A 125 5.84 -7.83 11.36
CA ALA A 125 6.50 -8.76 10.45
C ALA A 125 8.01 -8.91 10.72
N GLY A 126 8.56 -8.15 11.67
CA GLY A 126 9.98 -8.18 12.03
C GLY A 126 10.85 -7.26 11.17
N TYR A 127 10.25 -6.42 10.33
CA TYR A 127 10.98 -5.41 9.57
C TYR A 127 11.25 -4.17 10.41
N ARG A 128 12.44 -3.60 10.25
CA ARG A 128 12.75 -2.28 10.76
C ARG A 128 12.12 -1.23 9.84
N VAL A 129 11.41 -0.28 10.45
CA VAL A 129 10.83 0.85 9.75
C VAL A 129 11.56 2.12 10.14
N ILE A 130 12.00 2.89 9.15
CA ILE A 130 12.59 4.22 9.34
C ILE A 130 11.66 5.19 8.64
N ARG A 131 11.03 6.09 9.41
CA ARG A 131 10.09 7.08 8.89
C ARG A 131 10.73 8.46 8.95
N TYR A 132 10.65 9.18 7.84
CA TYR A 132 11.07 10.58 7.76
C TYR A 132 9.85 11.46 7.46
N ASP A 133 9.69 12.52 8.25
CA ASP A 133 8.58 13.48 8.11
C ASP A 133 8.77 14.43 6.91
N ASP A 134 10.01 14.57 6.42
CA ASP A 134 10.40 15.36 5.26
C ASP A 134 11.60 14.70 4.56
N VAL A 135 12.10 15.28 3.46
CA VAL A 135 13.24 14.77 2.69
C VAL A 135 14.48 14.66 3.59
N PRO A 136 14.96 13.44 3.91
CA PRO A 136 15.99 13.22 4.91
C PRO A 136 17.34 13.76 4.45
N GLU A 137 18.09 14.38 5.36
CA GLU A 137 19.44 14.85 5.08
C GLU A 137 20.47 13.71 5.04
N TYR A 138 21.57 13.92 4.32
CA TYR A 138 22.65 12.94 4.17
C TYR A 138 23.19 12.43 5.51
N TYR A 139 23.31 13.30 6.51
CA TYR A 139 23.84 12.95 7.82
C TYR A 139 22.90 12.01 8.57
N GLN A 140 21.58 12.27 8.53
CA GLN A 140 20.56 11.45 9.18
C GLN A 140 20.55 10.04 8.60
N LEU A 141 20.49 9.94 7.27
CA LEU A 141 20.58 8.65 6.57
C LEU A 141 21.83 7.88 7.00
N ARG A 142 22.99 8.55 6.97
CA ARG A 142 24.25 7.88 7.31
C ARG A 142 24.27 7.38 8.76
N GLN A 143 23.74 8.14 9.72
CA GLN A 143 23.67 7.71 11.11
C GLN A 143 22.76 6.50 11.30
N ASP A 144 21.57 6.53 10.70
CA ASP A 144 20.57 5.47 10.86
C ASP A 144 21.05 4.12 10.31
N PHE A 145 21.80 4.15 9.19
CA PHE A 145 22.38 2.97 8.55
C PHE A 145 23.76 2.57 9.10
N LEU A 146 24.59 3.49 9.61
CA LEU A 146 25.86 3.14 10.29
C LEU A 146 25.62 2.35 11.57
N GLN A 147 24.62 2.77 12.36
CA GLN A 147 24.22 2.01 13.55
C GLN A 147 23.75 0.59 13.18
N GLU A 148 23.19 0.43 11.99
CA GLU A 148 22.69 -0.85 11.49
C GLU A 148 23.80 -1.80 11.07
N GLN A 149 24.80 -1.33 10.33
CA GLN A 149 25.97 -2.14 9.97
C GLN A 149 26.67 -2.69 11.23
N ALA A 150 26.76 -1.88 12.28
CA ALA A 150 27.36 -2.29 13.56
C ALA A 150 26.50 -3.32 14.34
N GLN A 151 25.18 -3.30 14.18
CA GLN A 151 24.27 -4.25 14.83
C GLN A 151 24.18 -5.58 14.07
N MET A 152 24.18 -5.55 12.73
CA MET A 152 24.17 -6.74 11.89
C MET A 152 25.44 -7.58 12.02
N GLN A 153 26.61 -6.95 12.21
CA GLN A 153 27.85 -7.68 12.50
C GLN A 153 27.79 -8.45 13.84
N LYS A 154 26.85 -8.11 14.73
CA LYS A 154 26.70 -8.71 16.06
C LYS A 154 25.56 -9.73 16.16
N MET A 155 24.61 -9.75 15.24
CA MET A 155 23.48 -10.69 15.27
C MET A 155 23.76 -11.93 14.40
N PRO A 156 23.48 -13.15 14.89
CA PRO A 156 23.54 -14.34 14.05
C PRO A 156 22.50 -14.21 12.92
N LYS A 157 22.91 -14.57 11.69
CA LYS A 157 22.04 -14.61 10.50
C LYS A 157 20.75 -15.35 10.84
N TYR A 158 19.63 -14.62 10.85
CA TYR A 158 18.33 -15.14 11.29
C TYR A 158 17.80 -16.16 10.28
N THR A 159 17.91 -17.45 10.61
CA THR A 159 17.12 -18.50 10.00
C THR A 159 15.69 -18.37 10.50
N VAL A 160 14.73 -18.20 9.58
CA VAL A 160 13.30 -18.11 9.86
C VAL A 160 12.85 -19.36 10.65
N SER A 161 12.79 -19.24 11.97
CA SER A 161 12.11 -20.20 12.84
C SER A 161 10.68 -19.72 13.04
N ASN A 162 9.77 -20.60 12.61
CA ASN A 162 8.37 -20.33 12.36
C ASN A 162 7.55 -20.46 13.66
N ASP A 163 7.87 -19.67 14.68
CA ASP A 163 7.27 -19.86 16.02
C ASP A 163 6.12 -18.87 16.31
N LEU A 164 4.92 -19.47 16.35
CA LEU A 164 3.57 -18.92 16.26
C LEU A 164 3.07 -18.04 17.43
N LYS A 165 3.92 -17.28 18.14
CA LYS A 165 3.53 -16.74 19.47
C LYS A 165 2.84 -15.37 19.56
N LYS A 166 2.43 -14.69 18.48
CA LYS A 166 1.91 -13.31 18.57
C LYS A 166 0.52 -13.03 17.97
N TYR A 167 -0.36 -14.02 17.91
CA TYR A 167 -1.70 -13.88 17.31
C TYR A 167 -2.77 -13.20 18.17
N TYR A 168 -2.46 -12.79 19.41
CA TYR A 168 -3.45 -12.20 20.32
C TYR A 168 -3.56 -10.66 20.27
N LEU A 169 -2.70 -9.95 19.53
CA LEU A 169 -2.65 -8.48 19.66
C LEU A 169 -3.62 -7.70 18.75
N TYR A 170 -4.18 -8.33 17.72
CA TYR A 170 -5.09 -7.65 16.79
C TYR A 170 -6.45 -7.28 17.41
N SER A 171 -6.84 -7.90 18.53
CA SER A 171 -8.08 -7.55 19.23
C SER A 171 -8.00 -6.20 19.94
N ASP A 172 -6.82 -5.76 20.35
CA ASP A 172 -6.68 -4.59 21.22
C ASP A 172 -6.70 -3.27 20.44
N LEU A 173 -6.24 -3.28 19.18
CA LEU A 173 -6.37 -2.13 18.28
C LEU A 173 -7.83 -1.89 17.83
N GLU A 174 -8.71 -2.90 17.88
CA GLU A 174 -10.15 -2.74 17.67
C GLU A 174 -10.88 -2.20 18.92
N ARG A 175 -10.41 -2.50 20.13
CA ARG A 175 -11.10 -2.13 21.39
C ARG A 175 -10.97 -0.66 21.78
N SER A 176 -9.98 0.08 21.28
CA SER A 176 -9.80 1.50 21.62
C SER A 176 -10.91 2.44 21.09
N LYS A 177 -11.93 1.92 20.37
CA LYS A 177 -13.07 2.70 19.90
C LYS A 177 -14.32 2.65 20.81
N ILE A 178 -14.28 1.94 21.92
CA ILE A 178 -15.47 1.76 22.78
C ILE A 178 -15.14 2.13 24.22
N LYS A 179 -15.13 3.44 24.53
CA LYS A 179 -15.58 4.04 25.80
C LYS A 179 -15.26 5.53 25.84
N ALA A 180 -16.22 6.33 25.39
CA ALA A 180 -16.44 7.69 25.88
C ALA A 180 -17.83 8.15 25.43
N VAL A 181 -18.88 7.58 26.04
CA VAL A 181 -20.16 8.28 26.22
C VAL A 181 -20.67 7.84 27.59
N GLY A 182 -20.47 8.73 28.56
CA GLY A 182 -21.30 8.80 29.76
C GLY A 182 -22.54 9.63 29.46
#